data_AF-A0A5C7PTZ3-F1
#
_entry.id   AF-A0A5C7PTZ3-F1
#
_cell.length_a   1.000
_cell.length_b   1.000
_cell.length_c   1.000
_cell.angle_alpha   90.00
_cell.angle_beta   90.00
_cell.angle_gamma   90.00
#
_symmetry.space_group_name_H-M   'P 1'
#
loop_
_entity.id
_entity.type
_entity.pdbx_description
1 polymer ?
#
loop_
_entity_poly.entity_id
_entity_poly.type
_entity_poly.pdbx_seq_one_letter_code
_entity_poly.pdbx_strand_id
1 'polypeptide(L)'
;MIRKLLVLGLSIGALSACESKTTADGSDSSGGACAESAVVGTWKGDIGDIEDTIQFKADCTGTSTACEMIFEYPAVTGDTGIVKVDVSATNGESYCLPVGETACEYEVAGDLMGFNCGNSTLIYEKQ
;
A
#
# COMPACT_ATOMS: atom_id res chain seq x y z
N MET A 1 3.77 -20.79 -65.09
CA MET A 1 3.80 -19.33 -64.91
C MET A 1 4.97 -18.98 -64.00
N ILE A 2 5.79 -18.03 -64.43
CA ILE A 2 7.14 -17.75 -63.95
C ILE A 2 7.13 -16.66 -62.86
N ARG A 3 7.87 -16.95 -61.79
CA ARG A 3 8.65 -16.07 -60.88
C ARG A 3 8.36 -14.57 -60.89
N LYS A 4 8.24 -14.00 -59.69
CA LYS A 4 9.06 -12.84 -59.25
C LYS A 4 9.06 -12.75 -57.72
N LEU A 5 10.15 -13.23 -57.12
CA LEU A 5 10.64 -12.80 -55.82
C LEU A 5 11.16 -11.36 -55.98
N LEU A 6 10.79 -10.47 -55.06
CA LEU A 6 11.50 -9.21 -54.87
C LEU A 6 12.14 -9.22 -53.49
N VAL A 7 13.47 -9.19 -53.50
CA VAL A 7 14.35 -9.02 -52.34
C VAL A 7 14.90 -7.59 -52.43
N LEU A 8 14.66 -6.80 -51.40
CA LEU A 8 15.48 -5.64 -50.99
C LEU A 8 15.42 -5.68 -49.45
N GLY A 9 16.48 -5.88 -48.68
CA GLY A 9 17.85 -5.48 -48.89
C GLY A 9 18.08 -4.13 -48.21
N LEU A 10 18.25 -4.12 -46.88
CA LEU A 10 18.91 -3.02 -46.19
C LEU A 10 19.69 -3.58 -45.00
N SER A 11 21.01 -3.57 -45.14
CA SER A 11 21.96 -3.98 -44.13
C SER A 11 22.89 -2.80 -43.81
N ILE A 12 23.39 -2.83 -42.58
CA ILE A 12 24.64 -2.23 -42.07
C ILE A 12 24.53 -0.80 -41.52
N GLY A 13 24.98 -0.65 -40.27
CA GLY A 13 25.51 0.62 -39.78
C GLY A 13 25.43 0.79 -38.27
N ALA A 14 26.34 0.14 -37.53
CA ALA A 14 26.61 0.44 -36.13
C ALA A 14 27.09 1.89 -35.95
N LEU A 15 26.83 2.50 -34.77
CA LEU A 15 27.80 3.28 -33.99
C LEU A 15 27.18 3.87 -32.72
N SER A 16 27.93 3.69 -31.63
CA SER A 16 28.12 4.59 -30.49
C SER A 16 27.05 4.73 -29.42
N ALA A 17 27.47 4.27 -28.23
CA ALA A 17 27.05 4.62 -26.90
C ALA A 17 26.48 6.04 -26.74
N CYS A 18 25.33 6.12 -26.07
CA CYS A 18 25.05 7.22 -25.17
C CYS A 18 24.60 6.60 -23.84
N GLU A 19 25.50 6.66 -22.87
CA GLU A 19 25.15 6.59 -21.45
C GLU A 19 24.05 7.60 -21.19
N SER A 20 22.79 7.16 -21.22
CA SER A 20 21.72 7.92 -20.59
C SER A 20 21.75 7.60 -19.12
N LYS A 21 22.72 8.25 -18.46
CA LYS A 21 22.62 8.65 -17.06
C LYS A 21 21.35 9.49 -16.95
N THR A 22 20.22 8.82 -16.79
CA THR A 22 19.05 9.48 -16.23
C THR A 22 19.42 9.70 -14.78
N THR A 23 19.81 10.93 -14.49
CA THR A 23 19.75 11.50 -13.16
C THR A 23 18.46 11.01 -12.53
N ALA A 24 18.57 10.07 -11.58
CA ALA A 24 17.59 9.99 -10.53
C ALA A 24 17.72 11.34 -9.83
N ASP A 25 16.88 12.28 -10.27
CA ASP A 25 16.68 13.52 -9.54
C ASP A 25 16.33 13.09 -8.13
N GLY A 26 17.24 13.41 -7.22
CA GLY A 26 17.01 13.35 -5.80
C GLY A 26 15.80 14.22 -5.52
N SER A 27 14.65 13.58 -5.41
CA SER A 27 13.62 14.06 -4.51
C SER A 27 13.80 13.25 -3.26
N ASP A 28 14.63 13.78 -2.36
CA ASP A 28 14.50 13.58 -0.93
C ASP A 28 13.11 14.12 -0.52
N SER A 29 12.05 13.44 -0.94
CA SER A 29 10.73 13.56 -0.34
C SER A 29 10.74 12.64 0.85
N SER A 30 11.26 13.14 1.98
CA SER A 30 11.11 12.51 3.29
C SER A 30 9.64 12.49 3.78
N GLY A 31 8.67 12.71 2.89
CA GLY A 31 7.26 12.38 3.10
C GLY A 31 7.00 11.09 2.32
N GLY A 32 6.81 9.99 3.03
CA GLY A 32 6.59 8.68 2.40
C GLY A 32 5.38 8.69 1.45
N ALA A 33 5.31 7.72 0.55
CA ALA A 33 4.30 7.69 -0.52
C ALA A 33 2.84 7.72 -0.01
N CYS A 34 2.61 7.42 1.27
CA CYS A 34 1.31 7.44 1.92
C CYS A 34 1.09 8.65 2.85
N ALA A 35 2.01 9.61 2.93
CA ALA A 35 1.98 10.73 3.89
C ALA A 35 0.65 11.51 3.94
N GLU A 36 0.00 11.67 2.79
CA GLU A 36 -1.27 12.39 2.64
C GLU A 36 -2.51 11.47 2.74
N SER A 37 -2.33 10.19 3.09
CA SER A 37 -3.46 9.26 3.22
C SER A 37 -4.26 9.56 4.48
N ALA A 38 -5.59 9.60 4.36
CA ALA A 38 -6.49 9.94 5.48
C ALA A 38 -6.32 9.04 6.71
N VAL A 39 -5.92 7.79 6.49
CA VAL A 39 -5.68 6.79 7.54
C VAL A 39 -4.37 6.98 8.29
N VAL A 40 -3.43 7.82 7.81
CA VAL A 40 -2.12 8.01 8.48
C VAL A 40 -2.31 8.55 9.89
N GLY A 41 -1.65 7.91 10.84
CA GLY A 41 -1.70 8.22 12.25
C GLY A 41 -1.59 7.00 13.13
N THR A 42 -1.62 7.25 14.44
CA THR A 42 -1.80 6.23 15.47
C THR A 42 -3.25 6.30 15.93
N TRP A 43 -3.91 5.15 16.00
CA TRP A 43 -5.31 5.04 16.38
C TRP A 43 -5.47 3.95 17.42
N LYS A 44 -6.30 4.20 18.42
CA LYS A 44 -6.54 3.30 19.54
C LYS A 44 -7.99 2.86 19.57
N GLY A 45 -8.24 1.58 19.76
CA GLY A 45 -9.59 1.01 19.78
C GLY A 45 -9.58 -0.34 20.48
N ASP A 46 -10.69 -1.05 20.38
CA ASP A 46 -10.85 -2.36 21.02
C ASP A 46 -11.32 -3.41 19.99
N ILE A 47 -10.75 -4.60 20.07
CA ILE A 47 -11.22 -5.80 19.37
C ILE A 47 -11.93 -6.68 20.40
N GLY A 48 -13.24 -6.47 20.57
CA GLY A 48 -13.97 -7.06 21.69
C GLY A 48 -13.53 -6.43 23.01
N ASP A 49 -12.90 -7.23 23.89
CA ASP A 49 -12.38 -6.77 25.20
C ASP A 49 -10.85 -6.54 25.19
N ILE A 50 -10.22 -6.54 24.01
CA ILE A 50 -8.76 -6.44 23.85
C ILE A 50 -8.41 -5.06 23.27
N GLU A 51 -7.66 -4.27 24.03
CA GLU A 51 -7.15 -2.98 23.57
C GLU A 51 -6.15 -3.16 22.41
N ASP A 52 -6.37 -2.43 21.33
CA ASP A 52 -5.51 -2.39 20.14
C ASP A 52 -5.06 -0.96 19.86
N THR A 53 -3.81 -0.83 19.43
CA THR A 53 -3.28 0.38 18.81
C THR A 53 -2.83 0.03 17.41
N ILE A 54 -3.55 0.54 16.42
CA ILE A 54 -3.20 0.41 15.00
C ILE A 54 -2.48 1.68 14.55
N GLN A 55 -1.39 1.52 13.81
CA GLN A 55 -0.61 2.63 13.26
C GLN A 55 -0.50 2.48 11.76
N PHE A 56 -0.83 3.55 11.03
CA PHE A 56 -0.55 3.72 9.61
C PHE A 56 0.51 4.79 9.45
N LYS A 57 1.70 4.42 8.98
CA LYS A 57 2.84 5.33 8.81
C LYS A 57 2.85 5.92 7.42
N ALA A 58 3.43 7.12 7.30
CA ALA A 58 3.56 7.83 6.02
C ALA A 58 4.34 7.05 4.96
N ASP A 59 5.18 6.08 5.35
CA ASP A 59 5.96 5.22 4.45
C ASP A 59 5.21 4.01 3.89
N CYS A 60 3.87 3.98 4.02
CA CYS A 60 3.01 2.89 3.56
C CYS A 60 3.12 1.58 4.34
N THR A 61 3.71 1.62 5.54
CA THR A 61 3.72 0.50 6.47
C THR A 61 2.82 0.76 7.68
N GLY A 62 2.38 -0.31 8.35
CA GLY A 62 1.60 -0.19 9.56
C GLY A 62 1.75 -1.38 10.49
N THR A 63 1.24 -1.19 11.70
CA THR A 63 1.29 -2.21 12.75
C THR A 63 0.02 -2.21 13.59
N SER A 64 -0.34 -3.34 14.19
CA SER A 64 -1.35 -3.43 15.26
C SER A 64 -0.74 -4.15 16.47
N THR A 65 -1.01 -3.64 17.67
CA THR A 65 -0.48 -4.22 18.90
C THR A 65 -1.22 -5.49 19.32
N ALA A 66 -2.55 -5.50 19.25
CA ALA A 66 -3.35 -6.65 19.69
C ALA A 66 -3.13 -7.89 18.82
N CYS A 67 -2.82 -7.69 17.54
CA CYS A 67 -2.58 -8.75 16.57
C CYS A 67 -1.10 -9.02 16.28
N GLU A 68 -0.18 -8.29 16.94
CA GLU A 68 1.25 -8.25 16.61
C GLU A 68 1.49 -8.14 15.08
N MET A 69 0.63 -7.35 14.43
CA MET A 69 0.50 -7.34 12.99
C MET A 69 1.52 -6.38 12.38
N ILE A 70 2.12 -6.78 11.25
CA ILE A 70 2.95 -5.91 10.39
C ILE A 70 2.35 -5.97 8.99
N PHE A 71 2.05 -4.81 8.42
CA PHE A 71 1.39 -4.74 7.13
C PHE A 71 1.87 -3.59 6.26
N GLU A 72 1.64 -3.71 4.96
CA GLU A 72 1.80 -2.65 3.98
C GLU A 72 0.43 -2.25 3.42
N TYR A 73 0.32 -1.02 2.93
CA TYR A 73 -0.91 -0.52 2.32
C TYR A 73 -0.60 0.55 1.27
N PRO A 74 -1.39 0.67 0.19
CA PRO A 74 -1.20 1.72 -0.80
C PRO A 74 -1.71 3.07 -0.28
N ALA A 75 -1.26 4.17 -0.88
CA ALA A 75 -1.83 5.47 -0.61
C ALA A 75 -3.33 5.50 -0.94
N VAL A 76 -4.13 6.05 -0.03
CA VAL A 76 -5.58 6.18 -0.19
C VAL A 76 -5.98 7.65 -0.16
N THR A 77 -6.91 8.02 -1.03
CA THR A 77 -7.39 9.40 -1.16
C THR A 77 -8.79 9.54 -0.58
N GLY A 78 -8.99 10.58 0.22
CA GLY A 78 -10.30 10.89 0.81
C GLY A 78 -10.59 10.12 2.08
N ASP A 79 -11.64 10.55 2.76
CA ASP A 79 -11.98 10.13 4.12
C ASP A 79 -12.75 8.80 4.16
N THR A 80 -13.24 8.30 3.03
CA THR A 80 -13.93 7.00 2.94
C THR A 80 -13.45 6.23 1.72
N GLY A 81 -13.37 4.90 1.84
CA GLY A 81 -12.99 4.07 0.70
C GLY A 81 -12.62 2.65 1.07
N ILE A 82 -11.85 2.01 0.18
CA ILE A 82 -11.29 0.68 0.38
C ILE A 82 -9.77 0.81 0.36
N VAL A 83 -9.12 0.29 1.39
CA VAL A 83 -7.67 0.12 1.45
C VAL A 83 -7.34 -1.37 1.34
N LYS A 84 -6.32 -1.71 0.55
CA LYS A 84 -5.76 -3.07 0.55
C LYS A 84 -4.64 -3.13 1.56
N VAL A 85 -4.78 -4.01 2.54
CA VAL A 85 -3.75 -4.27 3.54
C VAL A 85 -3.08 -5.60 3.18
N ASP A 86 -1.77 -5.58 2.98
CA ASP A 86 -0.96 -6.79 2.80
C ASP A 86 -0.25 -7.12 4.12
N VAL A 87 -0.74 -8.15 4.81
CA VAL A 87 -0.23 -8.55 6.12
C VAL A 87 0.96 -9.49 5.93
N SER A 88 2.13 -9.08 6.39
CA SER A 88 3.37 -9.88 6.33
C SER A 88 3.59 -10.74 7.57
N ALA A 89 3.05 -10.32 8.72
CA ALA A 89 3.14 -11.04 9.99
C ALA A 89 1.95 -10.72 10.90
N THR A 90 1.54 -11.70 11.71
CA THR A 90 0.52 -11.59 12.78
C THR A 90 0.71 -12.74 13.79
N ASN A 91 0.18 -12.59 15.00
CA ASN A 91 0.14 -13.65 16.02
C ASN A 91 -0.80 -14.84 15.66
N GLY A 92 -1.63 -14.69 14.63
CA GLY A 92 -2.49 -15.76 14.09
C GLY A 92 -3.77 -16.02 14.89
N GLU A 93 -4.14 -15.12 15.80
CA GLU A 93 -5.40 -15.18 16.51
C GLU A 93 -6.60 -15.06 15.56
N SER A 94 -7.70 -15.75 15.88
CA SER A 94 -8.85 -15.88 14.96
C SER A 94 -9.59 -14.57 14.64
N TYR A 95 -9.42 -13.55 15.48
CA TYR A 95 -9.98 -12.21 15.28
C TYR A 95 -9.04 -11.28 14.48
N CYS A 96 -7.79 -11.70 14.25
CA CYS A 96 -6.80 -10.95 13.50
C CYS A 96 -6.86 -11.27 12.01
N LEU A 97 -6.38 -10.33 11.19
CA LEU A 97 -6.22 -10.58 9.77
C LEU A 97 -5.15 -11.65 9.53
N PRO A 98 -5.41 -12.65 8.68
CA PRO A 98 -4.37 -13.61 8.30
C PRO A 98 -3.30 -12.93 7.43
N VAL A 99 -2.14 -13.58 7.33
CA VAL A 99 -1.09 -13.19 6.37
C VAL A 99 -1.64 -13.19 4.94
N GLY A 100 -1.28 -12.17 4.17
CA GLY A 100 -1.69 -11.92 2.79
C GLY A 100 -2.55 -10.68 2.62
N GLU A 101 -3.06 -10.50 1.41
CA GLU A 101 -3.85 -9.32 1.04
C GLU A 101 -5.31 -9.43 1.52
N THR A 102 -5.78 -8.40 2.22
CA THR A 102 -7.19 -8.20 2.58
C THR A 102 -7.65 -6.80 2.18
N ALA A 103 -8.83 -6.70 1.56
CA ALA A 103 -9.47 -5.41 1.30
C ALA A 103 -10.31 -5.00 2.51
N CYS A 104 -10.05 -3.80 3.04
CA CYS A 104 -10.75 -3.23 4.18
C CYS A 104 -11.44 -1.93 3.79
N GLU A 105 -12.72 -1.82 4.10
CA GLU A 105 -13.44 -0.56 4.06
C GLU A 105 -12.96 0.33 5.21
N TYR A 106 -12.76 1.61 4.93
CA TYR A 106 -12.40 2.59 5.95
C TYR A 106 -13.28 3.84 5.84
N GLU A 107 -13.52 4.47 6.99
CA GLU A 107 -14.15 5.78 7.12
C GLU A 107 -13.42 6.55 8.22
N VAL A 108 -12.88 7.72 7.89
CA VAL A 108 -12.23 8.65 8.82
C VAL A 108 -13.15 9.85 9.00
N ALA A 109 -13.56 10.11 10.24
CA ALA A 109 -14.44 11.22 10.60
C ALA A 109 -13.85 11.97 11.79
N GLY A 110 -12.98 12.95 11.49
CA GLY A 110 -12.24 13.69 12.51
C GLY A 110 -11.28 12.78 13.26
N ASP A 111 -11.51 12.61 14.56
CA ASP A 111 -10.67 11.78 15.42
C ASP A 111 -11.12 10.31 15.47
N LEU A 112 -12.14 9.91 14.69
CA LEU A 112 -12.60 8.53 14.62
C LEU A 112 -12.25 7.88 13.29
N MET A 113 -11.86 6.61 13.32
CA MET A 113 -11.69 5.77 12.14
C MET A 113 -12.50 4.48 12.30
N GLY A 114 -13.47 4.28 11.42
CA GLY A 114 -14.07 2.97 11.19
C GLY A 114 -13.21 2.15 10.24
N PHE A 115 -12.95 0.89 10.58
CA PHE A 115 -12.12 -0.02 9.81
C PHE A 115 -12.76 -1.41 9.76
N ASN A 116 -13.15 -1.87 8.57
CA ASN A 116 -13.88 -3.13 8.39
C ASN A 116 -13.24 -3.99 7.30
N CYS A 117 -12.77 -5.17 7.68
CA CYS A 117 -12.13 -6.13 6.78
C CYS A 117 -12.97 -7.41 6.55
N GLY A 118 -14.29 -7.34 6.72
CA GLY A 118 -15.24 -8.41 6.36
C GLY A 118 -15.90 -9.13 7.53
N ASN A 119 -15.37 -9.04 8.75
CA ASN A 119 -16.00 -9.62 9.95
C ASN A 119 -16.88 -8.60 10.69
N SER A 120 -16.29 -7.47 11.05
CA SER A 120 -16.93 -6.42 11.83
C SER A 120 -16.18 -5.10 11.63
N THR A 121 -16.89 -3.99 11.79
CA THR A 121 -16.26 -2.67 11.85
C THR A 121 -15.63 -2.47 13.21
N LEU A 122 -14.31 -2.30 13.23
CA LEU A 122 -13.57 -1.80 14.38
C LEU A 122 -13.62 -0.27 14.35
N ILE A 123 -13.81 0.34 15.52
CA ILE A 123 -13.79 1.80 15.66
C ILE A 123 -12.55 2.15 16.47
N TYR A 124 -11.73 3.04 15.91
CA TYR A 124 -10.54 3.56 16.55
C TYR A 124 -10.65 5.08 16.75
N GLU A 125 -10.00 5.60 17.78
CA GLU A 125 -9.84 7.01 18.10
C GLU A 125 -8.38 7.45 17.89
N LYS A 126 -8.17 8.62 17.29
CA LYS A 126 -6.84 9.21 17.05
C LYS A 126 -6.10 9.40 18.37
N GLN A 127 -4.79 9.15 18.37
CA GLN A 127 -3.89 9.39 19.51
C GLN A 127 -2.98 10.61 19.28
#